data_AF-A0A935YYE9-F1
#
_entry.id   AF-A0A935YYE9-F1
#
_cell.length_a   1.000
_cell.length_b   1.000
_cell.length_c   1.000
_cell.angle_alpha   90.00
_cell.angle_beta   90.00
_cell.angle_gamma   90.00
#
_symmetry.space_group_name_H-M   'P 1'
#
loop_
_entity.id
_entity.type
_entity.pdbx_description
1 polymer ?
#
loop_
_entity_poly.entity_id
_entity_poly.type
_entity_poly.pdbx_seq_one_letter_code
_entity_poly.pdbx_strand_id
1 'polypeptide(L)'
;MLIPDAFHITKMFLGIFKAGTTTTASQTDIAKAIVRTFPNPTVFSTAGEADNLMNFYNGKYSIKVNQTTFIDNDEIRRFYRVGQSQQGQGPAVVMPRDEYSAPDFGFYDTLPTIRLSGSDNNQIFCTLPDSISMAGTASTNYAVCILRGFYVQNGAKFNPEV
;
A
#
# COMPACT_ATOMS: atom_id res chain seq x y z
N MET A 1 -5.95 20.01 -29.45
CA MET A 1 -6.58 19.53 -28.21
C MET A 1 -5.74 18.38 -27.70
N LEU A 2 -5.11 18.52 -26.53
CA LEU A 2 -4.29 17.46 -25.93
C LEU A 2 -5.23 16.34 -25.45
N ILE A 3 -4.96 15.09 -25.81
CA ILE A 3 -5.75 13.96 -25.29
C ILE A 3 -5.09 13.53 -23.98
N PRO A 4 -5.82 13.44 -22.86
CA PRO A 4 -5.20 13.00 -21.61
C PRO A 4 -4.75 11.54 -21.70
N ASP A 5 -3.85 11.16 -20.80
CA ASP A 5 -3.29 9.81 -20.77
C ASP A 5 -4.10 8.86 -19.90
N ALA A 6 -3.83 7.57 -20.02
CA ALA A 6 -4.40 6.54 -19.16
C ALA A 6 -3.32 5.65 -18.53
N PHE A 7 -3.63 5.04 -17.40
CA PHE A 7 -2.77 4.07 -16.73
C PHE A 7 -3.56 2.80 -16.40
N HIS A 8 -3.11 1.66 -16.88
CA HIS A 8 -3.73 0.36 -16.61
C HIS A 8 -3.04 -0.30 -15.43
N ILE A 9 -3.74 -0.41 -14.31
CA ILE A 9 -3.29 -1.11 -13.13
C ILE A 9 -3.32 -2.61 -13.43
N THR A 10 -2.17 -3.25 -13.27
CA THR A 10 -1.99 -4.70 -13.38
C THR A 10 -1.78 -5.34 -12.01
N LYS A 11 -1.11 -4.61 -11.10
CA LYS A 11 -0.90 -5.02 -9.71
C LYS A 11 -1.02 -3.83 -8.78
N MET A 12 -1.46 -4.11 -7.57
CA MET A 12 -1.59 -3.12 -6.50
C MET A 12 -0.88 -3.62 -5.24
N PHE A 13 -0.43 -2.68 -4.42
CA PHE A 13 0.06 -2.94 -3.08
C PHE A 13 -0.49 -1.91 -2.10
N LEU A 14 -0.97 -2.38 -0.96
CA LEU A 14 -1.31 -1.56 0.21
C LEU A 14 -0.47 -2.03 1.40
N GLY A 15 0.22 -1.10 2.05
CA GLY A 15 1.03 -1.44 3.21
C GLY A 15 1.41 -0.22 4.03
N ILE A 16 2.40 -0.42 4.89
CA ILE A 16 2.83 0.58 5.86
C ILE A 16 4.34 0.74 5.85
N PHE A 17 4.85 1.90 6.25
CA PHE A 17 6.23 2.02 6.71
C PHE A 17 6.35 2.98 7.87
N LYS A 18 7.47 2.85 8.58
CA LYS A 18 7.90 3.70 9.69
C LYS A 18 9.08 4.54 9.23
N ALA A 19 9.04 5.84 9.48
CA ALA A 19 10.15 6.75 9.21
C ALA A 19 10.49 7.59 10.44
N GLY A 20 11.78 7.86 10.57
CA GLY A 20 12.34 8.75 11.58
C GLY A 20 12.35 8.16 12.99
N THR A 21 12.91 8.94 13.90
CA THR A 21 12.99 8.65 15.34
C THR A 21 12.21 9.66 16.18
N THR A 22 11.39 10.49 15.53
CA THR A 22 10.54 11.53 16.14
C THR A 22 9.16 11.52 15.47
N THR A 23 8.19 12.22 16.04
CA THR A 23 6.84 12.38 15.48
C THR A 23 6.79 13.21 14.18
N THR A 24 7.93 13.70 13.69
CA THR A 24 8.05 14.45 12.44
C THR A 24 9.25 13.92 11.65
N ALA A 25 9.01 12.92 10.79
CA ALA A 25 10.05 12.34 9.95
C ALA A 25 10.59 13.36 8.93
N SER A 26 11.91 13.44 8.77
CA SER A 26 12.56 14.24 7.73
C SER A 26 12.50 13.53 6.36
N GLN A 27 12.76 14.27 5.27
CA GLN A 27 12.89 13.67 3.94
C GLN A 27 13.99 12.59 3.89
N THR A 28 15.08 12.78 4.64
CA THR A 28 16.17 11.80 4.76
C THR A 28 15.71 10.53 5.46
N ASP A 29 14.81 10.65 6.44
CA ASP A 29 14.24 9.50 7.14
C ASP A 29 13.30 8.71 6.24
N ILE A 30 12.44 9.41 5.49
CA ILE A 30 11.52 8.81 4.53
C ILE A 30 12.31 8.09 3.42
N ALA A 31 13.40 8.67 2.93
CA ALA A 31 14.24 8.07 1.89
C ALA A 31 14.91 6.74 2.30
N LYS A 32 15.08 6.50 3.60
CA LYS A 32 15.65 5.25 4.14
C LYS A 32 14.58 4.25 4.58
N ALA A 33 13.32 4.69 4.62
CA ALA A 33 12.24 3.86 5.11
C ALA A 33 11.95 2.70 4.15
N ILE A 34 11.48 1.59 4.72
CA ILE A 34 11.20 0.36 3.98
C ILE A 34 9.70 0.09 4.07
N VAL A 35 9.06 -0.07 2.92
CA VAL A 35 7.65 -0.47 2.83
C VAL A 35 7.49 -1.91 3.31
N ARG A 36 6.57 -2.12 4.25
CA ARG A 36 6.34 -3.37 4.97
C ARG A 36 4.95 -3.92 4.66
N THR A 37 4.89 -5.25 4.60
CA THR A 37 3.68 -6.03 4.30
C THR A 37 2.91 -6.44 5.56
N PHE A 38 3.45 -6.14 6.76
CA PHE A 38 2.82 -6.37 8.05
C PHE A 38 3.47 -5.47 9.13
N PRO A 39 2.78 -5.19 10.25
CA PRO A 39 3.35 -4.43 11.36
C PRO A 39 4.22 -5.33 12.23
N ASN A 40 5.48 -5.53 11.83
CA ASN A 40 6.44 -6.30 12.64
C ASN A 40 6.66 -5.60 14.01
N PRO A 41 6.37 -6.24 15.16
CA PRO A 41 6.53 -5.65 16.49
C PRO A 41 7.98 -5.30 16.85
N THR A 42 8.98 -5.92 16.22
CA THR A 42 10.40 -5.54 16.40
C THR A 42 10.71 -4.18 15.80
N VAL A 43 9.94 -3.74 14.79
CA VAL A 43 10.17 -2.45 14.11
C VAL A 43 9.18 -1.39 14.55
N PHE A 44 7.92 -1.77 14.70
CA PHE A 44 6.88 -0.96 15.32
C PHE A 44 6.87 -1.24 16.83
N SER A 45 8.02 -0.98 17.46
CA SER A 45 8.35 -1.44 18.81
C SER A 45 7.79 -0.57 19.94
N THR A 46 7.12 0.53 19.60
CA THR A 46 6.45 1.36 20.62
C THR A 46 5.28 0.55 21.20
N ALA A 47 5.01 0.69 22.50
CA ALA A 47 3.94 -0.04 23.16
C ALA A 47 2.59 0.11 22.43
N GLY A 48 2.01 -1.01 21.99
CA GLY A 48 0.73 -1.07 21.27
C GLY A 48 0.75 -0.53 19.83
N GLU A 49 1.90 -0.13 19.28
CA GLU A 49 1.99 0.46 17.93
C GLU A 49 1.70 -0.58 16.84
N ALA A 50 2.36 -1.74 16.92
CA ALA A 50 2.14 -2.82 15.94
C ALA A 50 0.67 -3.29 15.93
N ASP A 51 0.07 -3.45 17.11
CA ASP A 51 -1.33 -3.85 17.25
C ASP A 51 -2.29 -2.78 16.72
N ASN A 52 -2.02 -1.50 16.97
CA ASN A 52 -2.82 -0.41 16.39
C ASN A 52 -2.76 -0.40 14.86
N LEU A 53 -1.59 -0.68 14.28
CA LEU A 53 -1.41 -0.70 12.83
C LEU A 53 -2.09 -1.92 12.17
N MET A 54 -2.45 -2.96 12.92
CA MET A 54 -3.29 -4.04 12.40
C MET A 54 -4.67 -3.56 11.97
N ASN A 55 -5.17 -2.47 12.54
CA ASN A 55 -6.42 -1.84 12.12
C ASN A 55 -6.40 -1.46 10.62
N PHE A 56 -5.23 -1.12 10.06
CA PHE A 56 -5.08 -0.88 8.61
C PHE A 56 -5.36 -2.15 7.80
N TYR A 57 -4.77 -3.27 8.19
CA TYR A 57 -4.94 -4.55 7.50
C TYR A 57 -6.31 -5.20 7.74
N ASN A 58 -7.05 -4.76 8.76
CA ASN A 58 -8.43 -5.13 8.99
C ASN A 58 -9.43 -4.19 8.29
N GLY A 59 -8.94 -3.17 7.59
CA GLY A 59 -9.74 -2.29 6.77
C GLY A 59 -10.06 -2.85 5.40
N LYS A 60 -10.81 -2.05 4.65
CA LYS A 60 -11.27 -2.36 3.31
C LYS A 60 -10.86 -1.26 2.35
N TYR A 61 -10.76 -1.60 1.06
CA TYR A 61 -10.41 -0.66 0.01
C TYR A 61 -11.39 -0.78 -1.16
N SER A 62 -11.49 0.31 -1.90
CA SER A 62 -12.32 0.38 -3.10
C SER A 62 -11.64 1.23 -4.16
N ILE A 63 -11.97 0.94 -5.42
CA ILE A 63 -11.46 1.66 -6.58
C ILE A 63 -12.64 2.07 -7.45
N LYS A 64 -12.77 3.37 -7.69
CA LYS A 64 -13.78 3.97 -8.57
C LYS A 64 -13.08 4.83 -9.61
N VAL A 65 -13.54 4.73 -10.85
CA VAL A 65 -13.15 5.66 -11.92
C VAL A 65 -14.43 6.27 -12.45
N ASN A 66 -14.56 7.59 -12.28
CA ASN A 66 -15.79 8.33 -12.52
C ASN A 66 -16.98 7.74 -11.74
N GLN A 67 -18.01 7.26 -12.43
CA GLN A 67 -19.20 6.64 -11.82
C GLN A 67 -19.10 5.11 -11.73
N THR A 68 -18.06 4.50 -12.32
CA THR A 68 -17.88 3.05 -12.33
C THR A 68 -17.07 2.59 -11.14
N THR A 69 -17.64 1.68 -10.34
CA THR A 69 -16.94 1.02 -9.24
C THR A 69 -16.33 -0.29 -9.75
N PHE A 70 -15.01 -0.38 -9.71
CA PHE A 70 -14.26 -1.56 -10.15
C PHE A 70 -14.06 -2.54 -9.00
N ILE A 71 -13.74 -2.02 -7.82
CA ILE A 71 -13.61 -2.78 -6.59
C ILE A 71 -14.50 -2.11 -5.57
N ASP A 72 -15.48 -2.86 -5.07
CA ASP A 72 -16.37 -2.41 -4.01
C ASP A 72 -16.03 -3.11 -2.70
N ASN A 73 -15.31 -2.41 -1.84
CA ASN A 73 -15.13 -2.75 -0.43
C ASN A 73 -14.44 -4.11 -0.18
N ASP A 74 -13.33 -4.34 -0.89
CA ASP A 74 -12.51 -5.55 -0.74
C ASP A 74 -11.50 -5.41 0.41
N GLU A 75 -10.96 -6.52 0.91
CA GLU A 75 -10.18 -6.55 2.15
C GLU A 75 -8.71 -6.14 1.95
N ILE A 76 -8.21 -5.21 2.77
CA ILE A 76 -6.77 -4.84 2.77
C ILE A 76 -5.90 -6.01 3.25
N ARG A 77 -6.49 -6.96 3.99
CA ARG A 77 -5.83 -8.21 4.44
C ARG A 77 -5.18 -8.98 3.29
N ARG A 78 -5.66 -8.83 2.05
CA ARG A 78 -5.06 -9.46 0.86
C ARG A 78 -3.62 -9.04 0.58
N PHE A 79 -3.20 -7.86 1.03
CA PHE A 79 -1.83 -7.36 0.91
C PHE A 79 -0.94 -7.73 2.11
N TYR A 80 -1.52 -8.33 3.15
CA TYR A 80 -0.79 -8.78 4.34
C TYR A 80 0.05 -10.02 4.03
N ARG A 81 1.37 -9.94 4.20
CA ARG A 81 2.28 -11.09 4.03
C ARG A 81 3.32 -11.09 5.13
N VAL A 82 3.66 -12.28 5.62
CA VAL A 82 4.70 -12.50 6.62
C VAL A 82 5.64 -13.57 6.06
N GLY A 83 6.93 -13.25 5.95
CA GLY A 83 7.97 -14.17 5.50
C GLY A 83 8.34 -15.20 6.57
N GLN A 84 9.12 -16.21 6.20
CA GLN A 84 9.62 -17.20 7.17
C GLN A 84 10.65 -16.57 8.09
N SER A 85 11.56 -15.75 7.54
CA SER A 85 12.51 -14.97 8.34
C SER A 85 11.93 -13.61 8.68
N GLN A 86 11.80 -13.31 9.97
CA GLN A 86 11.25 -12.05 10.49
C GLN A 86 12.31 -11.33 11.32
N GLN A 87 12.42 -10.02 11.15
CA GLN A 87 13.36 -9.21 11.91
C GLN A 87 13.14 -9.41 13.42
N GLY A 88 14.21 -9.75 14.14
CA GLY A 88 14.14 -10.00 15.59
C GLY A 88 13.76 -11.44 15.99
N GLN A 89 13.33 -12.28 15.05
CA GLN A 89 12.90 -13.66 15.32
C GLN A 89 13.68 -14.67 14.46
N GLY A 90 14.31 -15.65 15.10
CA GLY A 90 14.99 -16.74 14.42
C GLY A 90 15.39 -17.86 15.39
N PRO A 91 15.39 -19.14 14.96
CA PRO A 91 15.61 -20.28 15.84
C PRO A 91 17.06 -20.40 16.37
N ALA A 92 18.03 -19.69 15.78
CA ALA A 92 19.44 -19.73 16.18
C ALA A 92 20.18 -18.38 16.03
N VAL A 93 19.76 -17.53 15.10
CA VAL A 93 20.34 -16.20 14.85
C VAL A 93 19.21 -15.19 14.73
N VAL A 94 19.36 -14.03 15.38
CA VAL A 94 18.43 -12.92 15.25
C VAL A 94 18.52 -12.39 13.81
N MET A 95 17.42 -12.47 13.07
CA MET A 95 17.39 -11.99 11.71
C MET A 95 17.47 -10.46 11.70
N PRO A 96 18.39 -9.86 10.91
CA PRO A 96 18.57 -8.42 10.90
C PRO A 96 17.44 -7.68 10.17
N ARG A 97 16.69 -8.37 9.29
CA ARG A 97 15.60 -7.82 8.47
C ARG A 97 14.54 -8.87 8.18
N ASP A 98 13.34 -8.39 7.85
CA ASP A 98 12.25 -9.21 7.33
C ASP A 98 12.56 -9.70 5.91
N GLU A 99 12.09 -10.89 5.60
CA GLU A 99 12.20 -11.51 4.29
C GLU A 99 11.19 -10.92 3.28
N TYR A 100 11.67 -10.72 2.05
CA TYR A 100 10.85 -10.41 0.87
C TYR A 100 11.16 -11.47 -0.19
N SER A 101 10.38 -12.56 -0.19
CA SER A 101 10.73 -13.79 -0.93
C SER A 101 10.59 -13.68 -2.46
N ALA A 102 9.94 -12.63 -2.97
CA ALA A 102 9.73 -12.41 -4.40
C ALA A 102 9.61 -10.92 -4.75
N PRO A 103 9.83 -10.53 -6.03
CA PRO A 103 9.65 -9.14 -6.50
C PRO A 103 8.22 -8.58 -6.34
N ASP A 104 7.23 -9.47 -6.28
CA ASP A 104 5.81 -9.16 -6.08
C ASP A 104 5.33 -9.52 -4.66
N PHE A 105 6.24 -9.68 -3.70
CA PHE A 105 5.87 -10.04 -2.33
C PHE A 105 4.94 -8.98 -1.71
N GLY A 106 3.69 -9.37 -1.44
CA GLY A 106 2.63 -8.47 -0.94
C GLY A 106 1.80 -7.79 -2.02
N PHE A 107 2.21 -7.85 -3.30
CA PHE A 107 1.38 -7.33 -4.40
C PHE A 107 0.21 -8.27 -4.69
N TYR A 108 -0.90 -7.68 -5.12
CA TYR A 108 -2.10 -8.39 -5.58
C TYR A 108 -2.36 -8.04 -7.04
N ASP A 109 -2.69 -9.05 -7.84
CA ASP A 109 -2.98 -8.88 -9.26
C ASP A 109 -4.41 -8.34 -9.44
N THR A 110 -4.56 -7.26 -10.19
CA THR A 110 -5.86 -6.64 -10.49
C THR A 110 -6.33 -7.10 -11.86
N LEU A 111 -6.78 -8.35 -11.96
CA LEU A 111 -7.29 -8.95 -13.20
C LEU A 111 -8.84 -9.01 -13.19
N PRO A 112 -9.53 -8.50 -14.24
CA PRO A 112 -9.02 -7.74 -15.38
C PRO A 112 -8.46 -6.35 -14.97
N THR A 113 -7.53 -5.80 -15.76
CA THR A 113 -6.83 -4.54 -15.43
C THR A 113 -7.80 -3.38 -15.20
N ILE A 114 -7.51 -2.55 -14.21
CA ILE A 114 -8.30 -1.34 -13.93
C ILE A 114 -7.64 -0.15 -14.63
N ARG A 115 -8.39 0.53 -15.50
CA ARG A 115 -7.91 1.70 -16.24
C ARG A 115 -8.21 2.99 -15.49
N LEU A 116 -7.17 3.66 -15.02
CA LEU A 116 -7.24 5.04 -14.56
C LEU A 116 -7.15 5.97 -15.76
N SER A 117 -8.06 6.93 -15.86
CA SER A 117 -8.16 7.85 -16.99
C SER A 117 -7.84 9.27 -16.53
N GLY A 118 -6.94 9.95 -17.24
CA GLY A 118 -6.61 11.35 -16.96
C GLY A 118 -7.75 12.34 -17.25
N SER A 119 -8.84 11.87 -17.86
CA SER A 119 -10.06 12.69 -18.09
C SER A 119 -11.15 12.46 -17.03
N ASP A 120 -10.98 11.46 -16.18
CA ASP A 120 -12.00 10.99 -15.22
C ASP A 120 -11.57 11.23 -13.77
N ASN A 121 -12.54 11.25 -12.86
CA ASN A 121 -12.27 11.27 -11.43
C ASN A 121 -11.83 9.88 -10.94
N ASN A 122 -10.54 9.69 -10.72
CA ASN A 122 -9.97 8.45 -10.20
C ASN A 122 -9.93 8.49 -8.67
N GLN A 123 -10.62 7.56 -8.01
CA GLN A 123 -10.70 7.47 -6.56
C GLN A 123 -10.24 6.10 -6.08
N ILE A 124 -9.25 6.12 -5.20
CA ILE A 124 -8.81 4.95 -4.43
C ILE A 124 -8.96 5.33 -2.97
N PHE A 125 -9.84 4.64 -2.25
CA PHE A 125 -10.12 4.94 -0.86
C PHE A 125 -9.97 3.71 0.01
N CYS A 126 -9.51 3.94 1.25
CA CYS A 126 -9.44 2.94 2.30
C CYS A 126 -10.41 3.33 3.40
N THR A 127 -11.23 2.37 3.82
CA THR A 127 -12.14 2.51 4.96
C THR A 127 -11.58 1.69 6.11
N LEU A 128 -11.26 2.37 7.20
CA LEU A 128 -10.69 1.76 8.40
C LEU A 128 -11.81 1.43 9.40
N PRO A 129 -11.73 0.29 10.13
CA PRO A 129 -12.70 -0.07 11.17
C PRO A 129 -12.76 0.94 12.32
N ASP A 130 -11.61 1.48 12.68
CA ASP A 130 -11.47 2.56 13.67
C ASP A 130 -10.39 3.55 13.20
N SER A 131 -10.26 4.69 13.88
CA SER A 131 -9.14 5.61 13.68
C SER A 131 -7.79 4.94 14.03
N ILE A 132 -6.72 5.36 13.34
CA ILE A 132 -5.36 4.86 13.59
C ILE A 132 -4.46 6.06 13.86
N SER A 133 -3.72 6.02 14.97
CA SER A 133 -2.62 6.98 15.19
C SER A 133 -1.45 6.63 14.27
N MET A 134 -1.24 7.46 13.25
CA MET A 134 -0.06 7.37 12.38
C MET A 134 1.16 8.10 12.99
N ALA A 135 0.99 8.79 14.11
CA ALA A 135 2.10 9.28 14.92
C ALA A 135 2.52 8.17 15.89
N GLY A 136 3.73 7.64 15.72
CA GLY A 136 4.37 6.81 16.74
C GLY A 136 4.97 7.69 17.84
N THR A 137 5.25 7.16 19.02
CA THR A 137 5.87 7.92 20.12
C THR A 137 7.25 8.49 19.75
N ALA A 138 7.94 7.85 18.81
CA ALA A 138 9.23 8.26 18.27
C ALA A 138 9.38 7.90 16.79
N SER A 139 8.34 8.10 15.98
CA SER A 139 8.38 7.93 14.52
C SER A 139 7.12 8.49 13.87
N THR A 140 7.15 8.63 12.54
CA THR A 140 5.94 8.80 11.74
C THR A 140 5.67 7.54 10.93
N ASN A 141 4.46 7.00 11.05
CA ASN A 141 3.98 5.88 10.26
C ASN A 141 3.19 6.39 9.06
N TYR A 142 3.28 5.69 7.95
CA TYR A 142 2.59 6.05 6.71
C TYR A 142 1.86 4.84 6.15
N ALA A 143 0.64 5.05 5.66
CA ALA A 143 0.00 4.14 4.74
C ALA A 143 0.51 4.39 3.32
N VAL A 144 0.76 3.32 2.57
CA VAL A 144 1.31 3.37 1.21
C VAL A 144 0.40 2.65 0.26
N CYS A 145 0.13 3.30 -0.87
CA CYS A 145 -0.47 2.69 -2.05
C CYS A 145 0.56 2.71 -3.19
N ILE A 146 0.84 1.54 -3.78
CA ILE A 146 1.68 1.43 -4.98
C ILE A 146 0.87 0.75 -6.07
N LEU A 147 0.83 1.38 -7.24
CA LEU A 147 0.18 0.85 -8.43
C LEU A 147 1.25 0.49 -9.45
N ARG A 148 1.23 -0.75 -9.95
CA ARG A 148 2.08 -1.22 -11.05
C ARG A 148 1.22 -1.44 -12.29
N GLY A 149 1.76 -1.11 -13.44
CA GLY A 149 0.97 -1.06 -14.65
C GLY A 149 1.71 -0.50 -15.84
N PHE A 150 0.98 -0.32 -16.93
CA PHE A 150 1.48 0.33 -18.13
C PHE A 150 0.71 1.61 -18.40
N TYR A 151 1.43 2.57 -18.95
CA TYR A 151 0.92 3.90 -19.28
C TYR A 151 0.61 3.97 -20.77
N VAL A 152 -0.53 4.57 -21.10
CA VAL A 152 -1.02 4.75 -22.46
C VAL A 152 -1.13 6.23 -22.74
N GLN A 153 -0.20 6.73 -23.55
CA GLN A 153 -0.18 8.12 -24.00
C GLN A 153 -1.42 8.44 -24.83
N ASN A 154 -2.02 9.61 -24.61
CA ASN A 154 -3.23 10.05 -25.29
C ASN A 154 -4.37 9.01 -25.21
N GLY A 155 -4.34 8.19 -24.16
CA GLY A 155 -5.15 7.00 -24.03
C GLY A 155 -6.39 7.17 -23.17
N ALA A 156 -6.79 8.38 -22.75
CA ALA A 156 -7.91 8.58 -21.83
C ALA A 156 -9.30 8.53 -22.48
N LYS A 157 -9.42 8.62 -23.81
CA LYS A 157 -10.73 8.55 -24.47
C LYS A 157 -11.29 7.12 -24.46
N PHE A 158 -12.59 6.99 -24.18
CA PHE A 158 -13.35 5.78 -24.48
C PHE A 158 -13.45 5.68 -26.00
N ASN A 159 -12.87 4.66 -26.62
CA ASN A 159 -13.17 4.33 -28.00
C ASN A 159 -14.30 3.30 -27.94
N PRO A 160 -15.59 3.68 -28.12
CA PRO A 160 -16.58 2.66 -28.40
C PRO A 160 -16.19 2.04 -29.73
N GLU A 161 -15.74 0.80 -29.72
CA GLU A 161 -15.64 0.03 -30.95
C GLU A 161 -17.06 -0.08 -31.50
N VAL A 162 -17.25 0.46 -32.71
CA VAL A 162 -18.46 0.30 -33.53
C VAL A 162 -18.37 -1.04 -34.23
#